data_AF-A0A486XRJ2-F1
#
_entry.id   AF-A0A486XRJ2-F1
#
_cell.length_a   1.000
_cell.length_b   1.000
_cell.length_c   1.000
_cell.angle_alpha   90.00
_cell.angle_beta   90.00
_cell.angle_gamma   90.00
#
_symmetry.space_group_name_H-M   'P 1'
#
loop_
_entity.id
_entity.type
_entity.pdbx_description
1 polymer ?
#
loop_
_entity_poly.entity_id
_entity_poly.type
_entity_poly.pdbx_seq_one_letter_code
_entity_poly.pdbx_strand_id
1 'polypeptide(L)'
;MIFCKMRYDHDENGQEILLKEDTFQVMMEWEKPYMQACVDELQPFGDVLEIGFGLGYSASHIQSYKPKSHTIIEYHPLIAQKARDFAKKYPHVTIIEDTWQNALKSLGVFDCIFFDDYPLESQQHLEKIEKESQESSLIVKQAELLIKEINQQFPNLSTQKYSDQDLDDFVKTVASEPKEQLATFLEQLHNNQQITKQQLERLTKKHNIQLKEPSEKQPFHFQGPSDRLFAFLQPCLASHMRNGSRFSCFLSDPNSKLTDHRFSEIIANPYLDYQEKQIAIKVPDNCKYYKGDKALVIVITKRL
;
A
#
# COMPACT_ATOMS: atom_id res chain seq x y z
N MET A 1 3.13 0.83 -27.47
CA MET A 1 3.28 1.37 -26.11
C MET A 1 3.80 2.79 -26.24
N ILE A 2 3.20 3.73 -25.51
CA ILE A 2 3.71 5.11 -25.43
C ILE A 2 4.60 5.12 -24.18
N PHE A 3 5.90 5.31 -24.37
CA PHE A 3 6.82 5.53 -23.26
C PHE A 3 6.85 7.02 -22.96
N CYS A 4 6.74 7.42 -21.69
CA CYS A 4 7.05 8.79 -21.30
C CYS A 4 8.55 9.06 -21.52
N LYS A 5 8.93 10.30 -21.78
CA LYS A 5 10.35 10.63 -21.94
C LYS A 5 11.04 10.51 -20.59
N MET A 6 12.06 9.66 -20.48
CA MET A 6 12.94 9.61 -19.31
C MET A 6 14.40 9.86 -19.71
N ARG A 7 15.20 10.37 -18.76
CA ARG A 7 16.62 10.68 -18.98
C ARG A 7 17.40 10.66 -17.66
N TYR A 8 18.62 10.11 -17.70
CA TYR A 8 19.61 10.30 -16.65
C TYR A 8 20.34 11.63 -16.83
N ASP A 9 20.55 12.35 -15.74
CA ASP A 9 21.27 13.62 -15.69
C ASP A 9 22.07 13.74 -14.40
N HIS A 10 22.67 14.90 -14.17
CA HIS A 10 23.23 15.29 -12.88
C HIS A 10 22.48 16.49 -12.32
N ASP A 11 22.26 16.51 -11.01
CA ASP A 11 21.69 17.64 -10.31
C ASP A 11 22.71 18.77 -10.10
N GLU A 12 22.31 19.86 -9.44
CA GLU A 12 23.18 21.00 -9.14
C GLU A 12 24.38 20.66 -8.25
N ASN A 13 24.35 19.53 -7.54
CA ASN A 13 25.43 19.02 -6.71
C ASN A 13 26.33 18.03 -7.49
N GLY A 14 26.05 17.80 -8.77
CA GLY A 14 26.76 16.82 -9.60
C GLY A 14 26.39 15.37 -9.31
N GLN A 15 25.26 15.12 -8.64
CA GLN A 15 24.77 13.79 -8.28
C GLN A 15 23.82 13.24 -9.33
N GLU A 16 23.84 11.92 -9.57
CA GLU A 16 23.00 11.30 -10.60
C GLU A 16 21.51 11.45 -10.26
N ILE A 17 20.72 11.86 -11.25
CA ILE A 17 19.27 12.03 -11.14
C ILE A 17 18.56 11.38 -12.32
N LEU A 18 17.40 10.78 -12.06
CA LEU A 18 16.49 10.28 -13.08
C LEU A 18 15.33 11.26 -13.26
N LEU A 19 15.15 11.75 -14.49
CA LEU A 19 14.14 12.73 -14.85
C LEU A 19 13.09 12.12 -15.77
N LYS A 20 11.83 12.48 -15.55
CA LYS A 20 10.69 12.25 -16.45
C LYS A 20 10.26 13.59 -17.07
N GLU A 21 9.98 13.59 -18.37
CA GLU A 21 9.65 14.79 -19.17
C GLU A 21 10.61 15.96 -18.90
N ASP A 22 11.91 15.64 -18.82
CA ASP A 22 13.07 16.51 -18.56
C ASP A 22 13.07 17.31 -17.25
N THR A 23 11.98 17.35 -16.50
CA THR A 23 11.80 18.29 -15.38
C THR A 23 11.31 17.63 -14.10
N PHE A 24 10.64 16.49 -14.20
CA PHE A 24 10.11 15.78 -13.06
C PHE A 24 11.17 14.84 -12.48
N GLN A 25 11.51 15.05 -11.21
CA GLN A 25 12.49 14.23 -10.50
C GLN A 25 11.83 12.91 -10.10
N VAL A 26 12.27 11.80 -10.71
CA VAL A 26 11.77 10.46 -10.40
C VAL A 26 12.58 9.83 -9.28
N MET A 27 13.91 9.96 -9.35
CA MET A 27 14.82 9.35 -8.39
C MET A 27 16.10 10.18 -8.26
N MET A 28 16.62 10.34 -7.05
CA MET A 28 17.84 11.10 -6.75
C MET A 28 18.83 10.31 -5.89
N GLU A 29 20.12 10.70 -5.92
CA GLU A 29 21.18 10.04 -5.15
C GLU A 29 20.95 10.01 -3.63
N TRP A 30 20.27 11.02 -3.06
CA TRP A 30 19.99 11.06 -1.62
C TRP A 30 19.19 9.85 -1.11
N GLU A 31 18.43 9.19 -1.99
CA GLU A 31 17.64 8.00 -1.66
C GLU A 31 18.50 6.77 -1.42
N LYS A 32 19.75 6.76 -1.90
CA LYS A 32 20.65 5.60 -1.79
C LYS A 32 20.75 5.05 -0.35
N PRO A 33 21.11 5.83 0.69
CA PRO A 33 21.13 5.33 2.07
C PRO A 33 19.76 4.83 2.57
N TYR A 34 18.65 5.37 2.05
CA TYR A 34 17.31 4.91 2.41
C TYR A 34 17.00 3.56 1.75
N MET A 35 17.23 3.42 0.44
CA MET A 35 17.09 2.14 -0.28
C MET A 35 17.94 1.04 0.36
N GLN A 36 19.19 1.37 0.74
CA GLN A 36 20.07 0.44 1.43
C GLN A 36 19.51 0.02 2.79
N ALA A 37 18.96 0.95 3.57
CA ALA A 37 18.34 0.62 4.85
C ALA A 37 17.08 -0.27 4.69
N CYS A 38 16.25 -0.02 3.67
CA CYS A 38 15.12 -0.91 3.39
C CYS A 38 15.57 -2.32 3.01
N VAL A 39 16.60 -2.44 2.16
CA VAL A 39 17.18 -3.72 1.81
C VAL A 39 17.88 -4.38 3.01
N ASP A 40 18.50 -3.60 3.90
CA ASP A 40 19.11 -4.12 5.13
C ASP A 40 18.06 -4.72 6.06
N GLU A 41 16.91 -4.10 6.26
CA GLU A 41 15.84 -4.70 7.06
C GLU A 41 15.16 -5.89 6.33
N LEU A 42 15.11 -5.86 4.99
CA LEU A 42 14.63 -6.99 4.18
C LEU A 42 15.52 -8.24 4.32
N GLN A 43 16.84 -8.06 4.53
CA GLN A 43 17.86 -9.12 4.57
C GLN A 43 17.70 -10.15 3.43
N PRO A 44 17.90 -9.79 2.15
CA PRO A 44 17.62 -10.64 1.01
C PRO A 44 18.25 -12.03 1.09
N PHE A 45 17.49 -13.06 0.72
CA PHE A 45 17.94 -14.44 0.62
C PHE A 45 17.10 -15.18 -0.43
N GLY A 46 17.59 -16.34 -0.88
CA GLY A 46 16.83 -17.19 -1.79
C GLY A 46 16.52 -16.49 -3.11
N ASP A 47 15.31 -16.68 -3.61
CA ASP A 47 14.84 -16.06 -4.86
C ASP A 47 14.25 -14.67 -4.56
N VAL A 48 14.86 -13.61 -5.11
CA VAL A 48 14.47 -12.22 -4.84
C VAL A 48 13.79 -11.59 -6.05
N LEU A 49 12.67 -10.89 -5.82
CA LEU A 49 12.01 -10.03 -6.80
C LEU A 49 12.22 -8.56 -6.44
N GLU A 50 12.62 -7.75 -7.42
CA GLU A 50 12.71 -6.29 -7.34
C GLU A 50 11.81 -5.66 -8.41
N ILE A 51 11.03 -4.65 -8.02
CA ILE A 51 10.24 -3.83 -8.93
C ILE A 51 10.85 -2.44 -8.99
N GLY A 52 11.18 -1.99 -10.21
CA GLY A 52 11.81 -0.70 -10.46
C GLY A 52 13.33 -0.79 -10.28
N PHE A 53 14.08 -0.60 -11.36
CA PHE A 53 15.54 -0.59 -11.29
C PHE A 53 16.08 0.81 -10.99
N GLY A 54 15.47 1.86 -11.55
CA GLY A 54 15.84 3.27 -11.32
C GLY A 54 17.32 3.57 -11.55
N LEU A 55 18.02 3.92 -10.47
CA LEU A 55 19.47 4.17 -10.42
C LEU A 55 20.29 2.94 -9.99
N GLY A 56 19.65 1.83 -9.65
CA GLY A 56 20.28 0.55 -9.29
C GLY A 56 20.80 0.48 -7.85
N TYR A 57 20.31 1.33 -6.95
CA TYR A 57 20.76 1.37 -5.55
C TYR A 57 20.32 0.16 -4.75
N SER A 58 19.01 -0.15 -4.76
CA SER A 58 18.45 -1.37 -4.18
C SER A 58 19.06 -2.60 -4.85
N ALA A 59 19.05 -2.67 -6.18
CA ALA A 59 19.63 -3.79 -6.94
C ALA A 59 21.07 -4.12 -6.54
N SER A 60 21.94 -3.10 -6.47
CA SER A 60 23.33 -3.27 -6.08
C SER A 60 23.47 -3.73 -4.62
N HIS A 61 22.63 -3.21 -3.73
CA HIS A 61 22.66 -3.58 -2.31
C HIS A 61 22.13 -5.00 -2.09
N ILE A 62 21.06 -5.40 -2.79
CA ILE A 62 20.54 -6.77 -2.80
C ILE A 62 21.63 -7.76 -3.21
N GLN A 63 22.42 -7.42 -4.24
CA GLN A 63 23.52 -8.28 -4.70
C GLN A 63 24.63 -8.47 -3.64
N SER A 64 24.80 -7.53 -2.71
CA SER A 64 25.76 -7.69 -1.61
C SER A 64 25.40 -8.82 -0.64
N TYR A 65 24.10 -9.17 -0.56
CA TYR A 65 23.58 -10.30 0.23
C TYR A 65 23.70 -11.66 -0.49
N LYS A 66 24.13 -11.68 -1.76
CA LYS A 66 24.35 -12.90 -2.56
C LYS A 66 23.10 -13.81 -2.63
N PRO A 67 21.96 -13.31 -3.14
CA PRO A 67 20.76 -14.13 -3.29
C PRO A 67 20.98 -15.29 -4.27
N LYS A 68 20.11 -16.30 -4.22
CA LYS A 68 20.12 -17.44 -5.15
C LYS A 68 19.76 -16.99 -6.57
N SER A 69 18.74 -16.15 -6.71
CA SER A 69 18.39 -15.48 -7.97
C SER A 69 17.88 -14.09 -7.68
N HIS A 70 18.00 -13.18 -8.65
CA HIS A 70 17.50 -11.83 -8.54
C HIS A 70 16.76 -11.43 -9.81
N THR A 71 15.43 -11.35 -9.73
CA THR A 71 14.56 -10.96 -10.84
C THR A 71 14.19 -9.50 -10.67
N ILE A 72 14.49 -8.68 -11.68
CA ILE A 72 14.18 -7.25 -11.69
C ILE A 72 13.14 -7.00 -12.79
N ILE A 73 11.98 -6.46 -12.43
CA ILE A 73 10.98 -6.00 -13.40
C ILE A 73 11.18 -4.50 -13.63
N GLU A 74 11.43 -4.13 -14.88
CA GLU A 74 11.62 -2.74 -15.29
C GLU A 74 10.93 -2.48 -16.63
N TYR A 75 9.89 -1.65 -16.60
CA TYR A 75 9.06 -1.38 -17.79
C TYR A 75 9.75 -0.43 -18.78
N HIS A 76 10.52 0.55 -18.30
CA HIS A 76 10.97 1.64 -19.16
C HIS A 76 12.24 1.25 -19.96
N PRO A 77 12.24 1.29 -21.31
CA PRO A 77 13.35 0.77 -22.13
C PRO A 77 14.72 1.38 -21.83
N LEU A 78 14.79 2.67 -21.52
CA LEU A 78 16.04 3.34 -21.14
C LEU A 78 16.63 2.76 -19.83
N ILE A 79 15.76 2.50 -18.85
CA ILE A 79 16.15 2.04 -17.52
C ILE A 79 16.44 0.54 -17.59
N ALA A 80 15.63 -0.21 -18.34
CA ALA A 80 15.85 -1.60 -18.66
C ALA A 80 17.21 -1.83 -19.35
N GLN A 81 17.66 -0.91 -20.22
CA GLN A 81 19.00 -0.99 -20.79
C GLN A 81 20.09 -0.89 -19.70
N LYS A 82 19.98 0.06 -18.76
CA LYS A 82 20.91 0.17 -17.62
C LYS A 82 20.84 -1.09 -16.74
N ALA A 83 19.66 -1.65 -16.53
CA ALA A 83 19.44 -2.90 -15.80
C ALA A 83 20.08 -4.12 -16.48
N ARG A 84 19.99 -4.22 -17.82
CA ARG A 84 20.69 -5.25 -18.60
C ARG A 84 22.20 -5.13 -18.48
N ASP A 85 22.73 -3.92 -18.53
CA ASP A 85 24.17 -3.67 -18.36
C ASP A 85 24.65 -4.01 -16.95
N PHE A 86 23.81 -3.79 -15.93
CA PHE A 86 24.02 -4.28 -14.57
C PHE A 86 24.03 -5.82 -14.51
N ALA A 87 23.03 -6.48 -15.12
CA ALA A 87 22.89 -7.94 -15.11
C ALA A 87 24.09 -8.67 -15.75
N LYS A 88 24.80 -8.05 -16.71
CA LYS A 88 26.04 -8.62 -17.28
C LYS A 88 27.12 -8.89 -16.23
N LYS A 89 27.10 -8.20 -15.09
CA LYS A 89 28.06 -8.38 -13.98
C LYS A 89 27.64 -9.50 -13.02
N TYR A 90 26.38 -9.93 -13.06
CA TYR A 90 25.78 -10.82 -12.08
C TYR A 90 24.99 -11.92 -12.79
N PRO A 91 25.55 -13.13 -12.96
CA PRO A 91 24.97 -14.18 -13.81
C PRO A 91 23.61 -14.73 -13.32
N HIS A 92 23.22 -14.42 -12.09
CA HIS A 92 21.95 -14.85 -11.49
C HIS A 92 20.89 -13.71 -11.46
N VAL A 93 21.18 -12.58 -12.11
CA VAL A 93 20.22 -11.48 -12.30
C VAL A 93 19.47 -11.67 -13.62
N THR A 94 18.13 -11.61 -13.55
CA THR A 94 17.24 -11.68 -14.72
C THR A 94 16.44 -10.39 -14.81
N ILE A 95 16.40 -9.78 -16.00
CA ILE A 95 15.62 -8.56 -16.26
C ILE A 95 14.35 -8.93 -17.03
N ILE A 96 13.20 -8.45 -16.55
CA ILE A 96 11.90 -8.59 -17.21
C ILE A 96 11.43 -7.20 -17.63
N GLU A 97 11.28 -7.02 -18.94
CA GLU A 97 10.90 -5.75 -19.56
C GLU A 97 9.39 -5.68 -19.79
N ASP A 98 8.65 -5.53 -18.70
CA ASP A 98 7.18 -5.43 -18.72
C ASP A 98 6.71 -4.64 -17.50
N THR A 99 5.40 -4.36 -17.42
CA THR A 99 4.79 -3.90 -16.19
C THR A 99 4.71 -5.03 -15.18
N TRP A 100 4.79 -4.72 -13.88
CA TRP A 100 4.65 -5.75 -12.85
C TRP A 100 3.29 -6.45 -12.93
N GLN A 101 2.23 -5.75 -13.34
CA GLN A 101 0.88 -6.30 -13.53
C GLN A 101 0.85 -7.45 -14.53
N ASN A 102 1.65 -7.37 -15.60
CA ASN A 102 1.74 -8.41 -16.59
C ASN A 102 2.76 -9.48 -16.21
N ALA A 103 3.95 -9.07 -15.79
CA ALA A 103 5.03 -9.98 -15.43
C ALA A 103 4.60 -10.98 -14.35
N LEU A 104 3.93 -10.51 -13.29
CA LEU A 104 3.46 -11.37 -12.19
C LEU A 104 2.63 -12.56 -12.66
N LYS A 105 1.84 -12.44 -13.75
CA LYS A 105 1.02 -13.54 -14.29
C LYS A 105 1.82 -14.78 -14.69
N SER A 106 3.12 -14.61 -14.93
CA SER A 106 4.03 -15.67 -15.39
C SER A 106 5.08 -16.06 -14.36
N LEU A 107 5.14 -15.36 -13.23
CA LEU A 107 6.19 -15.53 -12.24
C LEU A 107 5.81 -16.51 -11.13
N GLY A 108 6.84 -17.12 -10.55
CA GLY A 108 6.72 -18.03 -9.42
C GLY A 108 6.71 -17.32 -8.07
N VAL A 109 7.19 -18.03 -7.05
CA VAL A 109 7.21 -17.58 -5.66
C VAL A 109 8.61 -17.11 -5.28
N PHE A 110 8.70 -16.01 -4.54
CA PHE A 110 9.95 -15.38 -4.08
C PHE A 110 10.08 -15.44 -2.56
N ASP A 111 11.32 -15.55 -2.09
CA ASP A 111 11.67 -15.52 -0.67
C ASP A 111 11.77 -14.07 -0.17
N CYS A 112 12.15 -13.12 -1.02
CA CYS A 112 12.14 -11.69 -0.72
C CYS A 112 11.59 -10.87 -1.89
N ILE A 113 10.83 -9.82 -1.59
CA ILE A 113 10.29 -8.88 -2.56
C ILE A 113 10.64 -7.45 -2.14
N PHE A 114 11.23 -6.69 -3.04
CA PHE A 114 11.50 -5.25 -2.89
C PHE A 114 10.67 -4.47 -3.90
N PHE A 115 9.86 -3.52 -3.44
CA PHE A 115 8.96 -2.74 -4.29
C PHE A 115 9.36 -1.26 -4.30
N ASP A 116 9.76 -0.76 -5.47
CA ASP A 116 10.05 0.65 -5.72
C ASP A 116 9.47 1.07 -7.07
N ASP A 117 8.14 1.20 -7.10
CA ASP A 117 7.42 1.53 -8.32
C ASP A 117 7.21 3.03 -8.46
N TYR A 118 7.38 3.54 -9.67
CA TYR A 118 7.06 4.92 -10.01
C TYR A 118 5.91 4.99 -11.04
N PRO A 119 4.84 5.75 -10.76
CA PRO A 119 3.69 5.87 -11.65
C PRO A 119 4.03 6.29 -13.10
N LEU A 120 3.47 5.57 -14.07
CA LEU A 120 3.67 5.87 -15.50
C LEU A 120 2.82 7.04 -15.98
N GLU A 121 1.78 7.40 -15.22
CA GLU A 121 0.78 8.41 -15.53
C GLU A 121 1.39 9.82 -15.64
N SER A 122 0.74 10.71 -16.40
CA SER A 122 1.25 12.07 -16.62
C SER A 122 1.29 12.87 -15.31
N GLN A 123 2.15 13.89 -15.26
CA GLN A 123 2.27 14.78 -14.09
C GLN A 123 0.91 15.35 -13.64
N GLN A 124 0.08 15.81 -14.59
CA GLN A 124 -1.26 16.33 -14.30
C GLN A 124 -2.17 15.29 -13.67
N HIS A 125 -2.00 14.02 -14.03
CA HIS A 125 -2.76 12.92 -13.45
C HIS A 125 -2.29 12.61 -12.03
N LEU A 126 -0.98 12.63 -11.77
CA LEU A 126 -0.41 12.43 -10.43
C LEU A 126 -0.79 13.55 -9.47
N GLU A 127 -0.70 14.81 -9.90
CA GLU A 127 -1.14 15.97 -9.10
C GLU A 127 -2.64 15.91 -8.77
N LYS A 128 -3.45 15.37 -9.69
CA LYS A 128 -4.88 15.17 -9.46
C LYS A 128 -5.12 14.06 -8.42
N ILE A 129 -4.44 12.91 -8.53
CA ILE A 129 -4.52 11.83 -7.54
C ILE A 129 -4.07 12.31 -6.16
N GLU A 130 -3.00 13.09 -6.08
CA GLU A 130 -2.51 13.65 -4.81
C GLU A 130 -3.54 14.61 -4.19
N LYS A 131 -4.14 15.50 -4.98
CA LYS A 131 -5.21 16.39 -4.49
C LYS A 131 -6.44 15.62 -4.01
N GLU A 132 -6.90 14.64 -4.78
CA GLU A 132 -8.04 13.78 -4.40
C GLU A 132 -7.72 12.98 -3.11
N SER A 133 -6.48 12.53 -2.95
CA SER A 133 -6.01 11.84 -1.74
C SER A 133 -5.97 12.77 -0.52
N GLN A 134 -5.52 14.02 -0.70
CA GLN A 134 -5.53 15.05 0.35
C GLN A 134 -6.95 15.43 0.77
N GLU A 135 -7.86 15.64 -0.19
CA GLU A 135 -9.27 15.89 0.08
C GLU A 135 -9.90 14.73 0.83
N SER A 136 -9.62 13.49 0.42
CA SER A 136 -10.07 12.28 1.11
C SER A 136 -9.55 12.21 2.54
N SER A 137 -8.26 12.53 2.76
CA SER A 137 -7.65 12.58 4.11
C SER A 137 -8.31 13.65 5.00
N LEU A 138 -8.62 14.82 4.45
CA LEU A 138 -9.34 15.88 5.18
C LEU A 138 -10.74 15.44 5.57
N ILE A 139 -11.46 14.75 4.67
CA ILE A 139 -12.79 14.19 4.97
C ILE A 139 -12.70 13.16 6.09
N VAL A 140 -11.73 12.24 6.06
CA VAL A 140 -11.50 11.26 7.13
C VAL A 140 -11.23 11.95 8.46
N LYS A 141 -10.35 12.96 8.48
CA LYS A 141 -10.03 13.72 9.69
C LYS A 141 -11.25 14.46 10.25
N GLN A 142 -12.10 15.02 9.39
CA GLN A 142 -13.37 15.63 9.80
C GLN A 142 -14.33 14.57 10.37
N ALA A 143 -14.40 13.39 9.77
CA ALA A 143 -15.20 12.28 10.29
C ALA A 143 -14.72 11.82 11.67
N GLU A 144 -13.40 11.72 11.89
CA GLU A 144 -12.84 11.40 13.21
C GLU A 144 -13.18 12.44 14.28
N LEU A 145 -13.07 13.73 13.94
CA LEU A 145 -13.46 14.82 14.84
C LEU A 145 -14.95 14.75 15.18
N LEU A 146 -15.80 14.51 14.18
CA LEU A 146 -17.24 14.35 14.38
C LEU A 146 -17.55 13.14 15.27
N ILE A 147 -16.91 12.00 15.04
CA ILE A 147 -17.05 10.80 15.89
C ILE A 147 -16.62 11.11 17.33
N LYS A 148 -15.54 11.86 17.51
CA LYS A 148 -15.06 12.28 18.83
C LYS A 148 -16.07 13.19 19.53
N GLU A 149 -16.65 14.16 18.82
CA GLU A 149 -17.70 15.03 19.35
C GLU A 149 -18.97 14.24 19.70
N ILE A 150 -19.39 13.33 18.84
CA ILE A 150 -20.53 12.43 19.08
C ILE A 150 -20.28 11.59 20.33
N ASN A 151 -19.10 10.99 20.48
CA ASN A 151 -18.74 10.19 21.66
C ASN A 151 -18.68 11.04 22.94
N GLN A 152 -18.34 12.33 22.84
CA GLN A 152 -18.36 13.23 23.99
C GLN A 152 -19.79 13.61 24.40
N GLN A 153 -20.68 13.83 23.43
CA GLN A 153 -22.08 14.18 23.68
C GLN A 153 -22.93 12.97 24.07
N PHE A 154 -22.62 11.80 23.52
CA PHE A 154 -23.35 10.55 23.70
C PHE A 154 -22.38 9.41 24.08
N PRO A 155 -21.81 9.43 25.30
CA PRO A 155 -20.76 8.49 25.70
C PRO A 155 -21.18 7.01 25.70
N ASN A 156 -22.48 6.74 25.76
CA ASN A 156 -23.02 5.39 25.77
C ASN A 156 -23.49 4.90 24.40
N LEU A 157 -23.37 5.71 23.34
CA LEU A 157 -23.95 5.40 22.02
C LEU A 157 -23.43 4.08 21.44
N SER A 158 -22.16 3.73 21.70
CA SER A 158 -21.52 2.49 21.25
C SER A 158 -21.87 1.25 22.08
N THR A 159 -22.45 1.43 23.26
CA THR A 159 -22.76 0.32 24.20
C THR A 159 -24.26 0.17 24.47
N GLN A 160 -25.06 1.14 24.03
CA GLN A 160 -26.50 1.15 24.15
C GLN A 160 -27.10 -0.05 23.41
N LYS A 161 -27.99 -0.77 24.11
CA LYS A 161 -28.82 -1.82 23.53
C LYS A 161 -30.14 -1.18 23.08
N TYR A 162 -30.61 -1.57 21.90
CA TYR A 162 -31.85 -1.02 21.33
C TYR A 162 -33.00 -2.03 21.45
N SER A 163 -34.16 -1.54 21.86
CA SER A 163 -35.38 -2.33 21.87
C SER A 163 -35.95 -2.50 20.45
N ASP A 164 -36.89 -3.42 20.28
CA ASP A 164 -37.58 -3.59 18.99
C ASP A 164 -38.32 -2.33 18.53
N GLN A 165 -38.83 -1.55 19.49
CA GLN A 165 -39.53 -0.30 19.22
C GLN A 165 -38.56 0.78 18.73
N ASP A 166 -37.40 0.93 19.39
CA ASP A 166 -36.37 1.90 18.98
C ASP A 166 -35.91 1.64 17.54
N LEU A 167 -35.69 0.37 17.20
CA LEU A 167 -35.27 -0.04 15.87
C LEU A 167 -36.36 0.17 14.82
N ASP A 168 -37.61 -0.13 15.15
CA ASP A 168 -38.74 0.10 14.25
C ASP A 168 -38.94 1.59 13.97
N ASP A 169 -38.76 2.45 14.98
CA ASP A 169 -38.88 3.89 14.83
C ASP A 169 -37.69 4.47 14.06
N PHE A 170 -36.48 3.99 14.32
CA PHE A 170 -35.30 4.34 13.53
C PHE A 170 -35.50 4.04 12.04
N VAL A 171 -35.90 2.82 11.70
CA VAL A 171 -36.11 2.42 10.29
C VAL A 171 -37.19 3.25 9.60
N LYS A 172 -38.23 3.68 10.33
CA LYS A 172 -39.22 4.62 9.79
C LYS A 172 -38.62 6.00 9.53
N THR A 173 -37.79 6.50 10.45
CA THR A 173 -37.14 7.81 10.32
C THR A 173 -36.20 7.85 9.13
N VAL A 174 -35.47 6.77 8.86
CA VAL A 174 -34.52 6.68 7.73
C VAL A 174 -35.11 5.99 6.49
N ALA A 175 -36.43 5.92 6.36
CA ALA A 175 -37.09 5.18 5.28
C ALA A 175 -36.77 5.72 3.86
N SER A 176 -36.26 6.94 3.75
CA SER A 176 -35.79 7.55 2.50
C SER A 176 -34.39 7.11 2.08
N GLU A 177 -33.60 6.50 2.99
CA GLU A 177 -32.22 6.11 2.73
C GLU A 177 -32.11 4.81 1.91
N PRO A 178 -31.01 4.62 1.17
CA PRO A 178 -30.77 3.38 0.43
C PRO A 178 -30.75 2.15 1.33
N LYS A 179 -31.44 1.08 0.91
CA LYS A 179 -31.57 -0.15 1.69
C LYS A 179 -30.22 -0.82 1.96
N GLU A 180 -29.24 -0.64 1.08
CA GLU A 180 -27.89 -1.16 1.22
C GLU A 180 -27.13 -0.50 2.39
N GLN A 181 -27.35 0.80 2.60
CA GLN A 181 -26.78 1.52 3.73
C GLN A 181 -27.43 1.09 5.03
N LEU A 182 -28.76 0.93 5.02
CA LEU A 182 -29.50 0.40 6.17
C LEU A 182 -29.06 -1.03 6.52
N ALA A 183 -28.82 -1.89 5.52
CA ALA A 183 -28.29 -3.24 5.73
C ALA A 183 -26.94 -3.19 6.45
N THR A 184 -26.00 -2.39 5.93
CA THR A 184 -24.66 -2.22 6.51
C THR A 184 -24.74 -1.71 7.95
N PHE A 185 -25.62 -0.74 8.22
CA PHE A 185 -25.79 -0.18 9.56
C PHE A 185 -26.35 -1.20 10.56
N LEU A 186 -27.37 -1.96 10.18
CA LEU A 186 -27.95 -2.99 11.05
C LEU A 186 -26.95 -4.13 11.34
N GLU A 187 -26.13 -4.50 10.36
CA GLU A 187 -25.01 -5.43 10.56
C GLU A 187 -24.00 -4.89 11.59
N GLN A 188 -23.64 -3.59 11.51
CA GLN A 188 -22.75 -2.96 12.47
C GLN A 188 -23.34 -2.95 13.90
N LEU A 189 -24.63 -2.63 14.06
CA LEU A 189 -25.29 -2.74 15.36
C LEU A 189 -25.23 -4.16 15.93
N HIS A 190 -25.39 -5.18 15.07
CA HIS A 190 -25.31 -6.57 15.50
C HIS A 190 -23.87 -6.97 15.89
N ASN A 191 -22.88 -6.60 15.07
CA ASN A 191 -21.46 -6.87 15.33
C ASN A 191 -20.97 -6.20 16.63
N ASN A 192 -21.46 -4.99 16.91
CA ASN A 192 -21.22 -4.28 18.17
C ASN A 192 -22.07 -4.80 19.34
N GLN A 193 -22.82 -5.89 19.12
CA GLN A 193 -23.73 -6.51 20.08
C GLN A 193 -24.87 -5.60 20.55
N GLN A 194 -25.14 -4.47 19.89
CA GLN A 194 -26.17 -3.51 20.27
C GLN A 194 -27.59 -4.02 19.99
N ILE A 195 -27.71 -4.98 19.06
CA ILE A 195 -28.93 -5.72 18.76
C ILE A 195 -28.63 -7.23 18.65
N THR A 196 -29.63 -8.04 18.95
CA THR A 196 -29.53 -9.50 18.84
C THR A 196 -29.70 -9.98 17.40
N LYS A 197 -29.26 -11.21 17.11
CA LYS A 197 -29.47 -11.86 15.81
C LYS A 197 -30.96 -11.95 15.44
N GLN A 198 -31.84 -12.24 16.42
CA GLN A 198 -33.29 -12.29 16.21
C GLN A 198 -33.86 -10.92 15.80
N GLN A 199 -33.38 -9.83 16.40
CA GLN A 199 -33.78 -8.48 16.02
C GLN A 199 -33.32 -8.13 14.60
N LEU A 200 -32.09 -8.48 14.23
CA LEU A 200 -31.56 -8.29 12.88
C LEU A 200 -32.38 -9.07 11.83
N GLU A 201 -32.67 -10.34 12.07
CA GLU A 201 -33.50 -11.18 11.19
C GLU A 201 -34.94 -10.64 11.06
N ARG A 202 -35.52 -10.15 12.16
CA ARG A 202 -36.85 -9.53 12.17
C ARG A 202 -36.90 -8.31 11.26
N LEU A 203 -35.95 -7.38 11.42
CA LEU A 203 -35.89 -6.12 10.67
C LEU A 203 -35.66 -6.36 9.18
N THR A 204 -34.71 -7.24 8.85
CA THR A 204 -34.37 -7.55 7.45
C THR A 204 -35.54 -8.17 6.70
N LYS A 205 -36.25 -9.11 7.35
CA LYS A 205 -37.47 -9.71 6.79
C LYS A 205 -38.61 -8.69 6.67
N LYS A 206 -38.85 -7.87 7.70
CA LYS A 206 -39.96 -6.90 7.74
C LYS A 206 -39.82 -5.80 6.68
N HIS A 207 -38.60 -5.35 6.42
CA HIS A 207 -38.32 -4.24 5.51
C HIS A 207 -37.75 -4.66 4.14
N ASN A 208 -37.69 -5.97 3.89
CA ASN A 208 -37.13 -6.57 2.67
C ASN A 208 -35.72 -6.00 2.40
N ILE A 209 -34.83 -6.15 3.38
CA ILE A 209 -33.42 -5.74 3.34
C ILE A 209 -32.59 -7.01 3.12
N GLN A 210 -31.75 -7.01 2.09
CA GLN A 210 -30.80 -8.09 1.84
C GLN A 210 -29.50 -7.81 2.60
N LEU A 211 -29.10 -8.74 3.48
CA LEU A 211 -27.78 -8.74 4.10
C LEU A 211 -26.74 -9.26 3.12
N LYS A 212 -25.51 -8.76 3.21
CA LYS A 212 -24.41 -9.36 2.43
C LYS A 212 -24.08 -10.71 3.06
N GLU A 213 -23.94 -11.76 2.25
CA GLU A 213 -23.36 -13.00 2.78
C GLU A 213 -21.97 -12.68 3.34
N PRO A 214 -21.56 -13.30 4.46
CA PRO A 214 -20.20 -13.19 4.93
C PRO A 214 -19.31 -13.74 3.82
N SER A 215 -18.64 -12.87 3.09
CA SER A 215 -17.54 -13.32 2.26
C SER A 215 -16.53 -13.96 3.22
N GLU A 216 -16.12 -15.20 2.95
CA GLU A 216 -14.88 -15.70 3.51
C GLU A 216 -13.82 -14.67 3.14
N LYS A 217 -13.45 -13.80 4.09
CA LYS A 217 -12.45 -12.76 3.84
C LYS A 217 -11.19 -13.53 3.44
N GLN A 218 -10.83 -13.46 2.16
CA GLN A 218 -9.56 -13.99 1.72
C GLN A 218 -8.48 -13.34 2.59
N PRO A 219 -7.51 -14.12 3.09
CA PRO A 219 -6.61 -13.67 4.15
C PRO A 219 -5.78 -12.44 3.78
N PHE A 220 -5.71 -12.09 2.49
CA PHE A 220 -4.91 -10.98 1.97
C PHE A 220 -5.72 -10.02 1.10
N HIS A 221 -7.02 -9.85 1.36
CA HIS A 221 -7.82 -8.86 0.67
C HIS A 221 -7.85 -7.54 1.45
N PHE A 222 -7.30 -6.48 0.87
CA PHE A 222 -7.25 -5.16 1.51
C PHE A 222 -8.36 -4.24 0.98
N GLN A 223 -9.22 -3.71 1.85
CA GLN A 223 -10.28 -2.78 1.45
C GLN A 223 -9.76 -1.32 1.41
N GLY A 224 -9.95 -0.62 0.28
CA GLY A 224 -9.61 0.80 0.15
C GLY A 224 -9.38 1.25 -1.29
N PRO A 225 -9.24 2.57 -1.55
CA PRO A 225 -8.81 3.07 -2.86
C PRO A 225 -7.48 2.42 -3.27
N SER A 226 -7.29 2.18 -4.57
CA SER A 226 -6.19 1.39 -5.13
C SER A 226 -4.84 2.12 -5.02
N ASP A 227 -4.28 2.17 -3.82
CA ASP A 227 -2.87 2.48 -3.63
C ASP A 227 -2.05 1.36 -4.28
N ARG A 228 -1.06 1.76 -5.11
CA ARG A 228 -0.24 0.83 -5.90
C ARG A 228 0.50 -0.17 -5.03
N LEU A 229 0.90 0.23 -3.82
CA LEU A 229 1.53 -0.67 -2.85
C LEU A 229 0.62 -1.85 -2.54
N PHE A 230 -0.65 -1.58 -2.19
CA PHE A 230 -1.61 -2.63 -1.85
C PHE A 230 -2.03 -3.44 -3.09
N ALA A 231 -2.16 -2.78 -4.25
CA ALA A 231 -2.46 -3.43 -5.52
C ALA A 231 -1.35 -4.42 -5.95
N PHE A 232 -0.09 -4.16 -5.56
CA PHE A 232 1.03 -5.06 -5.78
C PHE A 232 1.19 -6.10 -4.66
N LEU A 233 1.07 -5.68 -3.40
CA LEU A 233 1.27 -6.55 -2.23
C LEU A 233 0.21 -7.66 -2.15
N GLN A 234 -1.05 -7.36 -2.46
CA GLN A 234 -2.15 -8.34 -2.41
C GLN A 234 -1.89 -9.59 -3.29
N PRO A 235 -1.64 -9.47 -4.61
CA PRO A 235 -1.30 -10.64 -5.42
C PRO A 235 0.02 -11.30 -5.00
N CYS A 236 0.98 -10.52 -4.48
CA CYS A 236 2.22 -11.10 -3.95
C CYS A 236 1.96 -12.02 -2.75
N LEU A 237 1.22 -11.54 -1.75
CA LEU A 237 0.82 -12.34 -0.60
C LEU A 237 -0.02 -13.55 -1.00
N ALA A 238 -0.88 -13.43 -2.01
CA ALA A 238 -1.71 -14.52 -2.46
C ALA A 238 -0.92 -15.62 -3.19
N SER A 239 -0.01 -15.27 -4.11
CA SER A 239 0.55 -16.22 -5.08
C SER A 239 2.06 -16.17 -5.28
N HIS A 240 2.76 -15.14 -4.78
CA HIS A 240 4.20 -14.95 -5.01
C HIS A 240 5.04 -14.95 -3.73
N MET A 241 4.42 -15.16 -2.56
CA MET A 241 5.08 -15.27 -1.27
C MET A 241 4.71 -16.60 -0.61
N ARG A 242 5.69 -17.26 0.01
CA ARG A 242 5.54 -18.46 0.85
C ARG A 242 5.70 -18.09 2.33
N ASN A 243 5.46 -19.05 3.22
CA ASN A 243 5.76 -18.88 4.64
C ASN A 243 7.25 -18.50 4.82
N GLY A 244 7.51 -17.44 5.56
CA GLY A 244 8.84 -16.87 5.77
C GLY A 244 9.28 -15.87 4.68
N SER A 245 8.52 -15.71 3.59
CA SER A 245 8.82 -14.67 2.60
C SER A 245 8.70 -13.28 3.21
N ARG A 246 9.58 -12.37 2.79
CA ARG A 246 9.60 -10.98 3.27
C ARG A 246 9.37 -9.99 2.15
N PHE A 247 8.76 -8.88 2.52
CA PHE A 247 8.46 -7.76 1.64
C PHE A 247 8.95 -6.48 2.28
N SER A 248 9.62 -5.63 1.50
CA SER A 248 9.94 -4.24 1.86
C SER A 248 9.76 -3.35 0.63
N CYS A 249 9.69 -2.03 0.84
CA CYS A 249 9.45 -1.09 -0.23
C CYS A 249 10.05 0.29 0.07
N PHE A 250 10.16 1.11 -0.96
CA PHE A 250 10.30 2.54 -0.79
C PHE A 250 8.96 3.15 -0.40
N LEU A 251 8.98 4.08 0.57
CA LEU A 251 7.83 4.88 0.98
C LEU A 251 8.19 6.36 0.91
N SER A 252 7.32 7.16 0.27
CA SER A 252 7.44 8.62 0.23
C SER A 252 6.97 9.30 1.52
N ASP A 253 6.09 8.65 2.29
CA ASP A 253 5.57 9.16 3.55
C ASP A 253 6.33 8.55 4.76
N PRO A 254 7.09 9.35 5.51
CA PRO A 254 7.90 8.89 6.64
C PRO A 254 7.11 8.66 7.93
N ASN A 255 5.80 8.91 7.96
CA ASN A 255 4.98 8.70 9.15
C ASN A 255 4.73 7.21 9.39
N SER A 256 4.76 6.83 10.67
CA SER A 256 4.44 5.48 11.16
C SER A 256 3.12 4.96 10.58
N LYS A 257 3.14 3.75 10.02
CA LYS A 257 1.92 3.12 9.48
C LYS A 257 1.07 2.48 10.56
N LEU A 258 1.55 2.41 11.81
CA LEU A 258 0.70 2.07 12.96
C LEU A 258 -0.45 3.05 13.15
N THR A 259 -0.30 4.28 12.65
CA THR A 259 -1.35 5.31 12.67
C THR A 259 -2.12 5.43 11.35
N ASP A 260 -1.73 4.68 10.33
CA ASP A 260 -2.38 4.68 9.02
C ASP A 260 -3.44 3.57 8.98
N HIS A 261 -4.73 3.96 8.97
CA HIS A 261 -5.84 3.02 8.95
C HIS A 261 -5.81 2.07 7.74
N ARG A 262 -5.15 2.45 6.63
CA ARG A 262 -4.98 1.59 5.45
C ARG A 262 -4.10 0.37 5.74
N PHE A 263 -3.19 0.47 6.72
CA PHE A 263 -2.33 -0.63 7.15
C PHE A 263 -2.97 -1.50 8.24
N SER A 264 -4.15 -1.16 8.76
CA SER A 264 -4.81 -1.92 9.83
C SER A 264 -5.01 -3.40 9.49
N GLU A 265 -5.38 -3.69 8.24
CA GLU A 265 -5.58 -5.07 7.75
C GLU A 265 -4.27 -5.83 7.49
N ILE A 266 -3.13 -5.14 7.42
CA ILE A 266 -1.80 -5.77 7.41
C ILE A 266 -1.35 -6.02 8.86
N ILE A 267 -1.43 -5.01 9.71
CA ILE A 267 -0.92 -5.02 11.08
C ILE A 267 -1.69 -6.00 11.97
N ALA A 268 -3.02 -6.06 11.82
CA ALA A 268 -3.86 -6.96 12.61
C ALA A 268 -3.98 -8.37 12.02
N ASN A 269 -3.30 -8.65 10.90
CA ASN A 269 -3.41 -9.92 10.22
C ASN A 269 -2.62 -11.01 10.94
N PRO A 270 -3.24 -12.11 11.39
CA PRO A 270 -2.53 -13.18 12.10
C PRO A 270 -1.54 -13.95 11.21
N TYR A 271 -1.64 -13.79 9.88
CA TYR A 271 -0.75 -14.42 8.90
C TYR A 271 0.38 -13.52 8.44
N LEU A 272 0.48 -12.29 8.96
CA LEU A 272 1.53 -11.34 8.64
C LEU A 272 2.22 -10.90 9.93
N ASP A 273 3.53 -10.68 9.83
CA ASP A 273 4.30 -10.00 10.87
C ASP A 273 4.78 -8.67 10.27
N TYR A 274 4.35 -7.57 10.88
CA TYR A 274 4.62 -6.21 10.45
C TYR A 274 5.65 -5.55 11.36
N GLN A 275 6.70 -5.00 10.77
CA GLN A 275 7.73 -4.25 11.48
C GLN A 275 7.96 -2.93 10.77
N GLU A 276 8.20 -1.88 11.56
CA GLU A 276 8.60 -0.57 11.04
C GLU A 276 9.74 0.02 11.87
N LYS A 277 10.57 0.83 11.20
CA LYS A 277 11.70 1.51 11.81
C LYS A 277 11.92 2.85 11.12
N GLN A 278 12.05 3.90 11.91
CA GLN A 278 12.38 5.21 11.39
C GLN A 278 13.91 5.38 11.34
N ILE A 279 14.41 5.93 10.25
CA ILE A 279 15.83 6.25 10.05
C ILE A 279 15.99 7.74 9.76
N ALA A 280 17.16 8.28 10.07
CA ALA A 280 17.53 9.62 9.64
C ALA A 280 18.08 9.59 8.21
N ILE A 281 17.69 10.57 7.40
CA ILE A 281 18.14 10.76 6.02
C ILE A 281 18.46 12.23 5.77
N LYS A 282 19.26 12.51 4.75
CA LYS A 282 19.59 13.87 4.34
C LYS A 282 19.03 14.13 2.96
N VAL A 283 17.87 14.78 2.91
CA VAL A 283 17.22 15.19 1.67
C VAL A 283 17.79 16.56 1.26
N PRO A 284 18.26 16.73 0.01
CA PRO A 284 18.80 18.00 -0.47
C PRO A 284 17.67 19.01 -0.75
N ASP A 285 17.99 20.31 -0.67
CA ASP A 285 17.01 21.39 -0.82
C ASP A 285 16.31 21.40 -2.20
N ASN A 286 17.00 20.89 -3.22
CA ASN A 286 16.51 20.76 -4.59
C ASN A 286 15.58 19.56 -4.82
N CYS A 287 15.33 18.71 -3.82
CA CYS A 287 14.35 17.62 -3.92
C CYS A 287 12.92 18.18 -3.84
N LYS A 288 12.12 17.90 -4.88
CA LYS A 288 10.76 18.46 -5.02
C LYS A 288 9.65 17.58 -4.44
N TYR A 289 9.87 16.27 -4.30
CA TYR A 289 8.84 15.28 -3.96
C TYR A 289 8.97 14.70 -2.55
N TYR A 290 10.12 14.90 -1.88
CA TYR A 290 10.34 14.43 -0.52
C TYR A 290 10.78 15.60 0.36
N LYS A 291 10.22 15.69 1.57
CA LYS A 291 10.57 16.72 2.55
C LYS A 291 10.81 16.09 3.92
N GLY A 292 11.76 16.66 4.66
CA GLY A 292 12.12 16.22 6.01
C GLY A 292 13.46 15.50 6.07
N ASP A 293 13.78 14.99 7.25
CA ASP A 293 15.07 14.40 7.63
C ASP A 293 14.94 12.94 8.10
N LYS A 294 13.78 12.32 7.85
CA LYS A 294 13.46 10.97 8.26
C LYS A 294 12.80 10.17 7.15
N ALA A 295 13.00 8.87 7.18
CA ALA A 295 12.31 7.89 6.35
C ALA A 295 11.81 6.72 7.19
N LEU A 296 10.76 6.06 6.73
CA LEU A 296 10.19 4.88 7.38
C LEU A 296 10.55 3.64 6.57
N VAL A 297 11.28 2.73 7.19
CA VAL A 297 11.53 1.40 6.67
C VAL A 297 10.45 0.46 7.21
N ILE A 298 9.84 -0.34 6.35
CA ILE A 298 8.87 -1.36 6.75
C ILE A 298 9.30 -2.74 6.26
N VAL A 299 8.95 -3.77 7.02
CA VAL A 299 9.07 -5.17 6.61
C VAL A 299 7.76 -5.89 6.92
N ILE A 300 7.27 -6.64 5.94
CA ILE A 300 6.11 -7.53 6.08
C ILE A 300 6.59 -8.95 5.85
N THR A 301 6.45 -9.82 6.84
CA THR A 301 6.79 -11.25 6.73
C THR A 301 5.51 -12.08 6.66
N LYS A 302 5.39 -12.93 5.64
CA LYS A 302 4.26 -13.88 5.53
C LYS A 302 4.50 -15.06 6.48
N ARG A 303 3.48 -15.44 7.26
CA ARG A 303 3.51 -16.52 8.27
C ARG A 303 2.63 -17.72 7.92
N LEU A 304 2.00 -17.70 6.74
CA LEU A 304 1.16 -18.76 6.17
C LEU A 304 1.87 -19.47 5.01
#